data_AF-A0A2D5FN68-F1
#
_entry.id   AF-A0A2D5FN68-F1
#
_cell.length_a   1.000
_cell.length_b   1.000
_cell.length_c   1.000
_cell.angle_alpha   90.00
_cell.angle_beta   90.00
_cell.angle_gamma   90.00
#
_symmetry.space_group_name_H-M   'P 1'
#
loop_
_entity.id
_entity.type
_entity.pdbx_description
1 polymer ?
#
loop_
_entity_poly.entity_id
_entity_poly.type
_entity_poly.pdbx_seq_one_letter_code
_entity_poly.pdbx_strand_id
1 'polypeptide(L)'
;MLGELVPILGILTSIIVPVSVFIWLYHDEKNKREAAVEIAKHLEDPLKIEELLTLFDERKKEPIDYRRGGVITLFVGVGIYLLGLVFLGSLFRGIGLLVGAIGVGVTIAGYLYPNTSEELTDAVERFEEK
;
A
#
# COMPACT_ATOMS: atom_id res chain seq x y z
N MET A 1 16.35 -28.94 22.63
CA MET A 1 17.29 -28.10 21.85
C MET A 1 16.68 -27.61 20.54
N LEU A 2 16.13 -28.46 19.65
CA LEU A 2 15.46 -27.97 18.43
C LEU A 2 14.17 -27.17 18.69
N GLY A 3 13.42 -27.50 19.76
CA GLY A 3 12.13 -26.88 20.05
C GLY A 3 12.16 -25.39 20.40
N GLU A 4 13.28 -24.89 20.94
CA GLU A 4 13.46 -23.46 21.26
C GLU A 4 13.97 -22.65 20.06
N LEU A 5 14.63 -23.30 19.10
CA LEU A 5 15.18 -22.64 17.92
C LEU A 5 14.06 -22.19 16.95
N VAL A 6 12.99 -22.98 16.84
CA VAL A 6 11.84 -22.70 15.96
C VAL A 6 11.16 -21.35 16.29
N PRO A 7 10.75 -21.05 17.54
CA PRO A 7 10.16 -19.75 17.85
C PRO A 7 11.15 -18.58 17.68
N ILE A 8 12.44 -18.79 18.00
CA ILE A 8 13.47 -17.75 17.81
C ILE A 8 13.65 -17.40 16.33
N LEU A 9 13.74 -18.41 15.46
CA LEU A 9 13.85 -18.21 14.02
C LEU A 9 12.59 -17.54 13.45
N GLY A 10 11.39 -17.92 13.91
CA GLY A 10 10.15 -17.28 13.49
C GLY A 10 10.10 -15.78 13.81
N ILE A 11 10.52 -15.39 15.02
CA ILE A 11 10.61 -13.97 15.43
C ILE A 11 11.65 -13.23 14.58
N LEU A 12 12.84 -13.83 14.38
CA LEU A 12 13.89 -13.22 13.55
C LEU A 12 13.42 -12.99 12.11
N THR A 13 12.82 -13.99 11.47
CA THR A 13 12.30 -13.83 10.10
C THR A 13 11.22 -12.76 10.03
N SER A 14 10.35 -12.68 11.05
CA SER A 14 9.28 -11.66 11.12
C SER A 14 9.80 -10.23 11.25
N ILE A 15 11.00 -10.01 11.78
CA ILE A 15 11.63 -8.69 11.92
C ILE A 15 12.47 -8.36 10.68
N ILE A 16 13.23 -9.33 10.17
CA ILE A 16 14.13 -9.15 9.04
C ILE A 16 13.34 -8.75 7.79
N VAL A 17 12.22 -9.41 7.50
CA VAL A 17 11.45 -9.16 6.27
C VAL A 17 10.92 -7.71 6.20
N PRO A 18 10.20 -7.18 7.22
CA PRO A 18 9.77 -5.77 7.20
C PRO A 18 10.94 -4.80 7.10
N VAL A 19 12.02 -5.01 7.86
CA VAL A 19 13.19 -4.11 7.84
C VAL A 19 13.82 -4.07 6.45
N SER A 20 13.99 -5.22 5.80
CA SER A 20 14.50 -5.29 4.43
C SER A 20 13.60 -4.57 3.43
N VAL A 21 12.27 -4.74 3.53
CA VAL A 21 11.31 -4.05 2.67
C VAL A 21 11.37 -2.53 2.88
N PHE A 22 11.46 -2.07 4.14
CA PHE A 22 11.61 -0.65 4.45
C PHE A 22 12.90 -0.05 3.92
N ILE A 23 14.03 -0.73 4.08
CA ILE A 23 15.33 -0.28 3.54
C ILE A 23 15.25 -0.17 2.01
N TRP A 24 14.66 -1.16 1.34
CA TRP A 24 14.50 -1.14 -0.10
C TRP A 24 13.61 0.01 -0.57
N LEU A 25 12.44 0.19 0.05
CA LEU A 25 11.53 1.32 -0.23
C LEU A 25 12.21 2.68 -0.02
N TYR A 26 12.97 2.82 1.07
CA TYR A 26 13.71 4.04 1.37
C TYR A 26 14.73 4.37 0.26
N HIS A 27 15.52 3.38 -0.17
CA HIS A 27 16.50 3.58 -1.23
C HIS A 27 15.84 3.84 -2.59
N ASP A 28 14.75 3.14 -2.91
CA ASP A 28 14.01 3.34 -4.16
C ASP A 28 13.42 4.76 -4.24
N GLU A 29 12.76 5.24 -3.17
CA GLU A 29 12.26 6.61 -3.13
C GLU A 29 13.39 7.65 -3.14
N LYS A 30 14.47 7.43 -2.39
CA LYS A 30 15.61 8.34 -2.33
C LYS A 30 16.25 8.50 -3.72
N ASN A 31 16.51 7.40 -4.42
CA ASN A 31 17.11 7.42 -5.75
C ASN A 31 16.20 8.12 -6.77
N LYS A 32 14.88 7.90 -6.70
CA LYS A 32 13.91 8.60 -7.56
C LYS A 32 13.93 10.11 -7.34
N ARG A 33 14.00 10.56 -6.07
CA ARG A 33 14.07 11.99 -5.72
C ARG A 33 15.41 12.62 -6.14
N GLU A 34 16.53 11.93 -5.95
CA GLU A 34 17.83 12.41 -6.40
C GLU A 34 17.87 12.58 -7.93
N ALA A 35 17.34 11.60 -8.68
CA ALA A 35 17.23 11.70 -10.14
C ALA A 35 16.32 12.88 -10.57
N ALA A 36 15.20 13.10 -9.89
CA ALA A 36 14.33 14.25 -10.15
C ALA A 36 15.06 15.59 -9.98
N VAL A 37 15.81 15.73 -8.89
CA VAL A 37 16.59 16.93 -8.57
C VAL A 37 17.73 17.13 -9.57
N GLU A 38 18.38 16.06 -9.99
CA GLU A 38 19.46 16.12 -11.00
C GLU A 38 18.91 16.54 -12.37
N ILE A 39 17.79 15.97 -12.81
CA ILE A 39 17.11 16.38 -14.03
C ILE A 39 16.71 17.87 -13.93
N ALA A 40 16.07 18.29 -12.82
CA ALA A 40 15.65 19.68 -12.63
C ALA A 40 16.81 20.69 -12.71
N LYS A 41 18.01 20.33 -12.24
CA LYS A 41 19.21 21.20 -12.34
C LYS A 41 19.72 21.39 -13.77
N HIS A 42 19.39 20.47 -14.68
CA HIS A 42 19.80 20.52 -16.08
C HIS A 42 18.73 21.11 -17.00
N LEU A 43 17.54 21.41 -16.49
CA LEU A 43 16.51 22.14 -17.23
C LEU A 43 16.67 23.65 -17.01
N GLU A 44 16.76 24.39 -18.11
CA GLU A 44 16.83 25.86 -18.11
C GLU A 44 15.45 26.53 -18.24
N ASP A 45 14.42 25.74 -18.61
CA ASP A 45 13.05 26.21 -18.86
C ASP A 45 12.15 25.98 -17.64
N PRO A 46 11.67 27.05 -16.96
CA PRO A 46 10.86 26.92 -15.75
C PRO A 46 9.55 26.16 -15.96
N LEU A 47 8.97 26.20 -17.18
CA LEU A 47 7.72 25.47 -17.48
C LEU A 47 7.92 23.96 -17.43
N LYS A 48 9.06 23.47 -17.92
CA LYS A 48 9.38 22.04 -17.91
C LYS A 48 9.82 21.54 -16.55
N ILE A 49 10.34 22.42 -15.68
CA ILE A 49 10.62 22.10 -14.28
C ILE A 49 9.30 21.89 -13.54
N GLU A 50 8.31 22.75 -13.78
CA GLU A 50 6.97 22.63 -13.20
C GLU A 50 6.28 21.34 -13.65
N GLU A 51 6.35 21.00 -14.94
CA GLU A 51 5.85 19.73 -15.50
C GLU A 51 6.56 18.49 -14.91
N LEU A 52 7.88 18.57 -14.68
CA LEU A 52 8.63 17.50 -14.01
C LEU A 52 8.22 17.35 -12.55
N LEU A 53 8.06 18.46 -11.84
CA LEU A 53 7.62 18.46 -10.45
C LEU A 53 6.20 17.91 -10.32
N THR A 54 5.27 18.30 -11.20
CA THR A 54 3.91 17.71 -11.24
C THR A 54 3.96 16.23 -11.58
N LEU A 55 4.75 15.74 -12.54
CA LEU A 55 4.89 14.30 -12.80
C LEU A 55 5.41 13.50 -11.59
N PHE A 56 6.26 14.11 -10.75
CA PHE A 56 6.76 13.49 -9.53
C PHE A 56 5.78 13.61 -8.35
N ASP A 57 4.92 14.64 -8.31
CA ASP A 57 3.90 14.88 -7.27
C ASP A 57 2.57 14.15 -7.58
N GLU A 58 2.19 14.06 -8.85
CA GLU A 58 1.08 13.26 -9.43
C GLU A 58 1.33 11.76 -9.40
N ARG A 59 2.48 11.33 -8.89
CA ARG A 59 2.59 10.01 -8.24
C ARG A 59 1.73 9.94 -6.96
N LYS A 60 0.66 10.72 -6.85
CA LYS A 60 -0.59 10.29 -6.22
C LYS A 60 -0.84 8.86 -6.67
N LYS A 61 -0.62 7.92 -5.75
CA LYS A 61 -1.06 6.54 -5.91
C LYS A 61 -2.46 6.60 -6.50
N GLU A 62 -2.70 5.87 -7.59
CA GLU A 62 -4.03 5.73 -8.20
C GLU A 62 -5.09 5.73 -7.09
N PRO A 63 -6.22 6.44 -7.29
CA PRO A 63 -7.25 6.58 -6.28
C PRO A 63 -7.47 5.24 -5.60
N ILE A 64 -7.06 5.12 -4.34
CA ILE A 64 -7.00 3.82 -3.67
C ILE A 64 -8.44 3.34 -3.59
N ASP A 65 -8.80 2.34 -4.39
CA ASP A 65 -10.14 1.78 -4.35
C ASP A 65 -10.29 0.99 -3.03
N TYR A 66 -10.76 1.71 -2.02
CA TYR A 66 -11.05 1.18 -0.69
C TYR A 66 -12.07 0.05 -0.75
N ARG A 67 -12.94 -0.02 -1.77
CA ARG A 67 -13.89 -1.13 -1.94
C ARG A 67 -13.13 -2.39 -2.32
N ARG A 68 -12.23 -2.30 -3.30
CA ARG A 68 -11.37 -3.42 -3.71
C ARG A 68 -10.45 -3.86 -2.57
N GLY A 69 -9.79 -2.91 -1.92
CA GLY A 69 -8.90 -3.18 -0.78
C GLY A 69 -9.63 -3.82 0.40
N GLY A 70 -10.83 -3.35 0.71
CA GLY A 70 -11.67 -3.89 1.78
C GLY A 70 -12.12 -5.33 1.52
N VAL A 71 -12.57 -5.62 0.29
CA VAL A 71 -12.98 -6.99 -0.10
C VAL A 71 -11.80 -7.96 -0.04
N ILE A 72 -10.63 -7.56 -0.55
CA ILE A 72 -9.42 -8.39 -0.47
C ILE A 72 -9.08 -8.69 0.99
N THR A 73 -9.08 -7.67 1.86
CA THR A 73 -8.75 -7.81 3.28
C THR A 73 -9.76 -8.73 4.00
N LEU A 74 -11.04 -8.63 3.66
CA LEU A 74 -12.07 -9.52 4.18
C LEU A 74 -11.78 -10.99 3.84
N PHE A 75 -11.50 -11.28 2.57
CA PHE A 75 -11.18 -12.64 2.12
C PHE A 75 -9.88 -13.17 2.74
N VAL A 76 -8.88 -12.32 2.96
CA VAL A 76 -7.67 -12.70 3.72
C VAL A 76 -8.04 -13.12 5.14
N GLY A 77 -8.90 -12.35 5.83
CA GLY A 77 -9.40 -12.70 7.16
C GLY A 77 -10.15 -14.04 7.18
N VAL A 78 -11.03 -14.27 6.21
CA VAL A 78 -11.73 -15.56 6.05
C VAL A 78 -10.74 -16.69 5.82
N GLY A 79 -9.73 -16.50 4.98
CA GLY A 79 -8.68 -17.48 4.73
C GLY A 79 -7.93 -17.87 6.01
N ILE A 80 -7.49 -16.88 6.79
CA ILE A 80 -6.81 -17.10 8.07
C ILE A 80 -7.72 -17.79 9.09
N TYR A 81 -9.01 -17.45 9.11
CA TYR A 81 -9.99 -18.09 9.98
C TYR A 81 -10.17 -19.58 9.65
N LEU A 82 -10.34 -19.90 8.35
CA LEU A 82 -10.47 -21.27 7.87
C LEU A 82 -9.17 -22.07 8.10
N LEU A 83 -8.01 -21.44 7.94
CA LEU A 83 -6.72 -22.03 8.26
C LEU A 83 -6.60 -22.36 9.77
N GLY A 84 -7.10 -21.47 10.63
CA GLY A 84 -7.22 -21.70 12.07
C GLY A 84 -8.15 -22.86 12.42
N LEU A 85 -9.22 -23.06 11.65
CA LEU A 85 -10.14 -24.19 11.81
C LEU A 85 -9.51 -25.55 11.45
N VAL A 86 -8.67 -25.59 10.42
CA VAL A 86 -8.12 -26.85 9.88
C VAL A 86 -6.81 -27.26 10.56
N PHE A 87 -5.93 -26.31 10.91
CA PHE A 87 -4.55 -26.65 11.25
C PHE A 87 -3.95 -25.88 12.44
N LEU A 88 -4.29 -24.60 12.61
CA LEU A 88 -3.50 -23.68 13.46
C LEU A 88 -4.18 -23.21 14.77
N GLY A 89 -5.40 -23.68 15.04
CA GLY A 89 -6.06 -23.50 16.34
C GLY A 89 -6.71 -22.14 16.58
N SER A 90 -7.08 -21.89 17.85
CA SER A 90 -7.95 -20.76 18.25
C SER A 90 -7.33 -19.37 18.02
N LEU A 91 -6.01 -19.25 18.11
CA LEU A 91 -5.30 -17.97 17.88
C LEU A 91 -5.50 -17.47 16.45
N PHE A 92 -5.25 -18.32 15.44
CA PHE A 92 -5.44 -17.96 14.04
C PHE A 92 -6.90 -17.73 13.69
N ARG A 93 -7.81 -18.46 14.35
CA ARG A 93 -9.25 -18.20 14.27
C ARG A 93 -9.60 -16.78 14.73
N GLY A 94 -9.02 -16.32 15.84
CA GLY A 94 -9.18 -14.95 16.33
C GLY A 94 -8.59 -13.91 15.39
N ILE A 95 -7.37 -14.14 14.89
CA ILE A 95 -6.71 -13.24 13.91
C ILE A 95 -7.55 -13.12 12.64
N GLY A 96 -8.08 -14.23 12.12
CA GLY A 96 -8.93 -14.24 10.94
C GLY A 96 -10.21 -13.42 11.12
N LEU A 97 -10.88 -13.52 12.28
CA LEU A 97 -12.05 -12.69 12.59
C LEU A 97 -11.69 -11.20 12.67
N LEU A 98 -10.55 -10.86 13.29
CA LEU A 98 -10.08 -9.48 13.38
C LEU A 98 -9.82 -8.88 12.00
N VAL A 99 -9.02 -9.57 11.17
CA VAL A 99 -8.70 -9.11 9.81
C VAL A 99 -9.96 -9.05 8.95
N GLY A 100 -10.87 -10.01 9.10
CA GLY A 100 -12.17 -10.00 8.42
C GLY A 100 -13.00 -8.78 8.78
N ALA A 101 -13.09 -8.44 10.08
CA ALA A 101 -13.82 -7.26 10.56
C ALA A 101 -13.22 -5.95 10.02
N ILE A 102 -11.89 -5.85 9.94
CA ILE A 102 -11.20 -4.71 9.31
C ILE A 102 -11.61 -4.61 7.83
N GLY A 103 -11.61 -5.74 7.10
CA GLY A 103 -12.05 -5.78 5.70
C GLY A 103 -13.49 -5.30 5.49
N VAL A 104 -14.42 -5.66 6.38
CA VAL A 104 -15.79 -5.13 6.37
C VAL A 104 -15.77 -3.61 6.50
N GLY A 105 -15.06 -3.08 7.50
CA GLY A 105 -14.97 -1.64 7.76
C GLY A 105 -14.41 -0.85 6.59
N VAL A 106 -13.32 -1.34 5.98
CA VAL A 106 -12.70 -0.70 4.81
C VAL A 106 -13.61 -0.75 3.59
N THR A 107 -14.33 -1.86 3.38
CA THR A 107 -15.31 -1.98 2.29
C THR A 107 -16.44 -0.96 2.46
N ILE A 108 -16.99 -0.83 3.67
CA ILE A 108 -18.04 0.15 3.97
C ILE A 108 -17.53 1.57 3.77
N ALA A 109 -16.32 1.88 4.25
CA ALA A 109 -15.70 3.20 4.08
C ALA A 109 -15.54 3.55 2.59
N GLY A 110 -15.16 2.59 1.75
CA GLY A 110 -15.06 2.81 0.30
C GLY A 110 -16.39 3.07 -0.41
N TYR A 111 -17.53 2.67 0.16
CA TYR A 111 -18.85 3.05 -0.33
C TYR A 111 -19.33 4.39 0.25
N LEU A 112 -18.97 4.70 1.50
CA LEU A 112 -19.39 5.94 2.18
C LEU A 112 -18.59 7.17 1.70
N TYR A 113 -17.33 6.97 1.36
CA TYR A 113 -16.40 8.00 0.88
C TYR A 113 -15.85 7.58 -0.50
N PRO A 114 -16.67 7.65 -1.56
CA PRO A 114 -16.24 7.28 -2.90
C PRO A 114 -15.23 8.30 -3.44
N ASN A 115 -14.18 7.83 -4.11
CA ASN A 115 -13.10 8.65 -4.66
C ASN A 115 -13.47 9.42 -5.95
N THR A 116 -14.78 9.53 -6.23
CA THR A 116 -15.36 10.13 -7.44
C THR A 116 -14.93 11.59 -7.66
N SER A 117 -14.61 12.32 -6.59
CA SER A 117 -14.11 13.69 -6.69
C SER A 117 -12.73 13.79 -7.34
N GLU A 118 -11.84 12.82 -7.11
CA GLU A 118 -10.50 12.82 -7.72
C GLU A 118 -10.57 12.39 -9.18
N GLU A 119 -11.38 11.38 -9.51
CA GLU A 119 -11.58 10.93 -10.91
C GLU A 119 -12.21 12.02 -11.80
N LEU A 120 -13.14 12.81 -11.26
CA LEU A 120 -13.76 13.92 -11.99
C LEU A 120 -12.79 15.09 -12.20
N THR A 121 -11.96 15.40 -11.21
CA THR A 121 -10.96 16.49 -11.32
C THR A 121 -9.92 16.14 -12.39
N ASP A 122 -9.41 14.91 -12.36
CA ASP A 122 -8.44 14.41 -13.34
C ASP A 122 -9.02 14.38 -14.77
N ALA A 123 -10.31 14.05 -14.91
CA ALA A 123 -11.00 14.09 -16.21
C ALA A 123 -11.22 15.51 -16.74
N VAL A 124 -11.42 16.50 -15.86
CA VAL A 124 -11.55 17.91 -16.23
C VAL A 124 -10.20 18.49 -16.61
N GLU A 125 -9.14 18.21 -15.85
CA GLU A 125 -7.77 18.68 -16.12
C GLU A 125 -7.29 18.18 -17.50
N ARG A 126 -7.51 16.89 -17.83
CA ARG A 126 -7.26 16.33 -19.17
C ARG A 126 -8.11 16.94 -20.29
N PHE A 127 -9.25 17.55 -19.97
CA PHE A 127 -10.10 18.27 -20.94
C PHE A 127 -9.60 19.71 -21.13
N GLU A 128 -9.09 20.35 -20.08
CA GLU A 128 -8.53 21.71 -20.12
C GLU A 128 -7.15 21.77 -20.81
N GLU A 129 -6.37 20.69 -20.74
CA GLU A 129 -5.09 20.57 -21.47
C GLU A 129 -5.24 20.35 -23.00
N LYS A 130 -6.47 20.19 -23.50
CA LYS A 130 -6.79 19.87 -24.90
C LYS A 130 -7.27 21.09 -25.70
#